data_AF-A0A964MDI3-F1
#
_entry.id   AF-A0A964MDI3-F1
#
_cell.length_a   1.000
_cell.length_b   1.000
_cell.length_c   1.000
_cell.angle_alpha   90.00
_cell.angle_beta   90.00
_cell.angle_gamma   90.00
#
_symmetry.space_group_name_H-M   'P 1'
#
loop_
_entity.id
_entity.type
_entity.pdbx_description
1 polymer ?
#
loop_
_entity_poly.entity_id
_entity_poly.type
_entity_poly.pdbx_seq_one_letter_code
_entity_poly.pdbx_strand_id
1 'polypeptide(L)'
;MSVPFRIGQGVDVHALVPGRKLILGGVEIPFERGLAGHSDADALLHAITDAVLGAAGLGDIGRLFPDSEAKWKGADSRVLLRVAMEKVHAAGWRVGNVDCTIICQAPRILPHAPAMVANIAADLGIEPGCVNIKGKTTERLGFAGRGEGIATEAVALLVRAG
;
A
#
# COMPACT_ATOMS: atom_id res chain seq x y z
N MET A 1 12.15 6.47 28.01
CA MET A 1 11.32 5.24 27.90
C MET A 1 11.23 4.88 26.42
N SER A 2 11.52 3.64 26.03
CA SER A 2 11.20 3.16 24.69
C SER A 2 9.76 2.67 24.67
N VAL A 3 8.90 3.28 23.85
CA VAL A 3 7.53 2.79 23.66
C VAL A 3 7.61 1.46 22.89
N PRO A 4 7.03 0.36 23.40
CA PRO A 4 7.14 -0.96 22.75
C PRO A 4 6.25 -1.11 21.51
N PHE A 5 5.39 -0.12 21.26
CA PHE A 5 4.47 -0.06 20.12
C PHE A 5 4.62 1.28 19.42
N ARG A 6 4.43 1.29 18.10
CA ARG A 6 4.31 2.52 17.31
C ARG A 6 3.21 2.36 16.28
N ILE A 7 2.51 3.45 16.02
CA ILE A 7 1.53 3.52 14.94
C ILE A 7 2.11 4.29 13.78
N GLY A 8 1.68 3.96 12.58
CA GLY A 8 1.90 4.75 11.39
C GLY A 8 0.65 4.74 10.53
N GLN A 9 0.52 5.79 9.75
CA GLN A 9 -0.51 5.92 8.73
C GLN A 9 0.19 6.11 7.40
N GLY A 10 -0.45 5.67 6.32
CA GLY A 10 -0.09 6.07 4.97
C GLY A 10 -1.32 6.31 4.13
N VAL A 11 -1.17 7.18 3.15
CA VAL A 11 -2.20 7.53 2.17
C VAL A 11 -1.53 7.58 0.81
N ASP A 12 -2.19 7.04 -0.21
CA ASP A 12 -1.75 7.23 -1.59
C ASP A 12 -2.95 7.38 -2.53
N VAL A 13 -2.75 8.12 -3.63
CA VAL A 13 -3.77 8.40 -4.63
C VAL A 13 -3.14 8.39 -6.01
N HIS A 14 -3.69 7.59 -6.91
CA HIS A 14 -3.31 7.60 -8.33
C HIS A 14 -4.51 7.85 -9.23
N ALA A 15 -4.26 8.56 -10.34
CA ALA A 15 -5.25 8.77 -11.38
C ALA A 15 -5.53 7.46 -12.14
N LEU A 16 -6.80 7.21 -12.49
CA LEU A 16 -7.20 6.10 -13.35
C LEU A 16 -7.13 6.55 -14.82
N VAL A 17 -6.29 5.88 -15.60
CA VAL A 17 -6.04 6.19 -17.02
C VAL A 17 -6.25 4.96 -17.91
N PRO A 18 -6.67 5.13 -19.17
CA PRO A 18 -6.75 4.03 -20.12
C PRO A 18 -5.37 3.47 -20.47
N GLY A 19 -5.34 2.21 -20.93
CA GLY A 19 -4.11 1.57 -21.43
C GLY A 19 -3.10 1.15 -20.35
N ARG A 20 -3.50 1.16 -19.07
CA ARG A 20 -2.71 0.67 -17.93
C ARG A 20 -3.42 -0.51 -17.29
N LYS A 21 -2.64 -1.44 -16.73
CA LYS A 21 -3.16 -2.49 -15.84
C LYS A 21 -3.57 -1.86 -14.51
N LEU A 22 -4.68 -2.32 -13.93
CA LEU A 22 -5.04 -1.98 -12.56
C LEU A 22 -4.41 -2.99 -11.62
N ILE A 23 -3.41 -2.55 -10.85
CA ILE A 23 -2.71 -3.39 -9.87
C ILE A 23 -2.96 -2.77 -8.49
N LEU A 24 -3.44 -3.59 -7.56
CA LEU A 24 -3.66 -3.21 -6.15
C LEU A 24 -3.29 -4.39 -5.25
N GLY A 25 -2.51 -4.17 -4.21
CA GLY A 25 -2.02 -5.23 -3.31
C GLY A 25 -1.25 -6.35 -4.04
N GLY A 26 -0.57 -6.03 -5.14
CA GLY A 26 0.12 -6.97 -6.01
C GLY A 26 -0.82 -7.87 -6.83
N VAL A 27 -2.10 -7.50 -6.95
CA VAL A 27 -3.10 -8.25 -7.71
C VAL A 27 -3.51 -7.43 -8.94
N GLU A 28 -3.37 -8.02 -10.13
CA GLU A 28 -3.95 -7.47 -11.35
C GLU A 28 -5.47 -7.69 -11.35
N ILE A 29 -6.23 -6.59 -11.39
CA ILE A 29 -7.70 -6.60 -11.41
C ILE A 29 -8.16 -6.32 -12.84
N PRO A 30 -8.99 -7.19 -13.45
CA PRO A 30 -9.57 -6.93 -14.77
C PRO A 30 -10.40 -5.64 -14.75
N PHE A 31 -9.91 -4.61 -15.43
CA PHE A 31 -10.59 -3.33 -15.55
C PHE A 31 -10.13 -2.59 -16.82
N GLU A 32 -11.00 -1.72 -17.33
CA GLU A 32 -10.78 -0.92 -18.56
C GLU A 32 -9.68 0.14 -18.44
N ARG A 33 -9.30 0.47 -17.20
CA ARG A 33 -8.34 1.52 -16.83
C ARG A 33 -7.43 1.02 -15.72
N GLY A 34 -6.26 1.63 -15.59
CA GLY A 34 -5.29 1.31 -14.54
C GLY A 34 -4.72 2.57 -13.90
N LEU A 35 -3.91 2.40 -12.85
CA LEU A 35 -3.35 3.53 -12.11
C LEU A 35 -2.12 4.09 -12.85
N ALA A 36 -2.08 5.42 -12.95
CA ALA A 36 -0.96 6.15 -13.54
C ALA A 36 0.14 6.35 -12.49
N GLY A 37 1.39 6.03 -12.81
CA GLY A 37 2.53 6.27 -11.93
C GLY A 37 3.84 5.80 -12.54
N HIS A 38 4.96 6.16 -11.90
CA HIS A 38 6.31 5.80 -12.33
C HIS A 38 6.61 4.31 -12.14
N SER A 39 6.11 3.70 -11.05
CA SER A 39 6.08 2.26 -10.80
C SER A 39 4.85 1.60 -11.46
N ASP A 40 4.53 0.36 -11.05
CA ASP A 40 3.23 -0.28 -11.33
C ASP A 40 2.02 0.51 -10.78
N ALA A 41 2.26 1.55 -9.98
CA ALA A 41 1.28 2.47 -9.38
C ALA A 41 0.29 1.78 -8.42
N ASP A 42 0.75 0.75 -7.71
CA ASP A 42 -0.04 0.09 -6.67
C ASP A 42 -0.22 0.99 -5.43
N ALA A 43 -1.29 1.79 -5.46
CA ALA A 43 -1.63 2.72 -4.39
C ALA A 43 -1.70 2.04 -3.00
N LEU A 44 -2.24 0.81 -2.94
CA LEU A 44 -2.40 0.09 -1.67
C LEU A 44 -1.04 -0.23 -1.06
N LEU A 45 -0.11 -0.76 -1.85
CA LEU A 45 1.23 -1.09 -1.35
C LEU A 45 2.04 0.16 -1.00
N HIS A 46 1.86 1.26 -1.73
CA HIS A 46 2.48 2.53 -1.38
C HIS A 46 1.97 3.08 -0.04
N ALA A 47 0.65 3.09 0.19
CA ALA A 47 0.07 3.51 1.47
C ALA A 47 0.56 2.63 2.63
N ILE A 48 0.66 1.31 2.45
CA ILE A 48 1.23 0.41 3.47
C ILE A 48 2.71 0.73 3.72
N THR A 49 3.47 0.98 2.66
CA THR A 49 4.90 1.33 2.74
C THR A 49 5.11 2.60 3.56
N ASP A 50 4.33 3.65 3.30
CA ASP A 50 4.36 4.88 4.11
C ASP A 50 3.96 4.64 5.56
N ALA A 51 2.93 3.81 5.81
CA ALA A 51 2.51 3.49 7.16
C ALA A 51 3.62 2.81 7.97
N VAL A 52 4.33 1.81 7.40
CA VAL A 52 5.40 1.12 8.12
C VAL A 52 6.66 1.98 8.28
N LEU A 53 7.02 2.78 7.27
CA LEU A 53 8.15 3.71 7.36
C LEU A 53 7.89 4.82 8.39
N GLY A 54 6.69 5.39 8.36
CA GLY A 54 6.25 6.41 9.31
C GLY A 54 6.23 5.90 10.74
N ALA A 55 5.67 4.70 10.97
CA ALA A 55 5.68 4.06 12.30
C ALA A 55 7.12 3.82 12.81
N ALA A 56 8.05 3.44 11.93
CA ALA A 56 9.45 3.26 12.30
C ALA A 56 10.23 4.57 12.48
N GLY A 57 9.69 5.71 12.03
CA GLY A 57 10.36 7.01 12.02
C GLY A 57 11.41 7.14 10.92
N LEU A 58 11.22 6.44 9.79
CA LEU A 58 12.18 6.34 8.69
C LEU A 58 11.88 7.29 7.51
N GLY A 59 10.88 8.17 7.66
CA GLY A 59 10.41 9.05 6.59
C GLY A 59 9.30 8.39 5.79
N ASP A 60 9.34 8.57 4.47
CA ASP A 60 8.30 8.19 3.52
C ASP A 60 8.88 7.46 2.30
N ILE A 61 7.98 6.94 1.47
CA ILE A 61 8.28 6.18 0.25
C ILE A 61 9.05 7.02 -0.77
N GLY A 62 8.74 8.32 -0.92
CA GLY A 62 9.37 9.20 -1.90
C GLY A 62 10.82 9.51 -1.57
N ARG A 63 11.16 9.57 -0.28
CA ARG A 63 12.54 9.68 0.20
C ARG A 63 13.31 8.38 -0.01
N LEU A 64 12.67 7.22 0.16
CA LEU A 64 13.32 5.92 0.03
C LEU A 64 13.49 5.48 -1.43
N PHE A 65 12.54 5.86 -2.29
CA PHE A 65 12.50 5.52 -3.71
C PHE A 65 12.21 6.77 -4.57
N PRO A 66 13.20 7.65 -4.79
CA PRO A 66 13.00 8.87 -5.55
C PRO A 66 12.69 8.59 -7.02
N ASP A 67 11.69 9.29 -7.58
CA ASP A 67 11.30 9.19 -9.00
C ASP A 67 12.44 9.52 -9.99
N SER A 68 13.46 10.27 -9.54
CA SER A 68 14.63 10.62 -10.36
C SER A 68 15.60 9.44 -10.58
N GLU A 69 15.50 8.37 -9.80
CA GLU A 69 16.38 7.21 -9.92
C GLU A 69 15.82 6.20 -10.93
N ALA A 70 16.51 6.03 -12.06
CA ALA A 70 16.08 5.18 -13.16
C ALA A 70 15.81 3.71 -12.78
N LYS A 71 16.43 3.20 -11.71
CA LYS A 71 16.24 1.81 -11.24
C LYS A 71 14.84 1.54 -10.67
N TRP A 72 14.08 2.55 -10.28
CA TRP A 72 12.73 2.39 -9.75
C TRP A 72 11.62 2.55 -10.81
N LYS A 73 12.00 2.95 -12.03
CA LYS A 73 11.04 3.10 -13.12
C LYS A 73 10.44 1.74 -13.49
N GLY A 74 9.12 1.63 -13.42
CA GLY A 74 8.39 0.39 -13.67
C GLY A 74 8.63 -0.69 -12.63
N ALA A 75 9.13 -0.33 -11.44
CA ALA A 75 9.33 -1.28 -10.36
C ALA A 75 8.00 -1.88 -9.87
N ASP A 76 8.07 -3.14 -9.45
CA ASP A 76 7.01 -3.84 -8.73
C ASP A 76 6.94 -3.28 -7.30
N SER A 77 5.79 -2.75 -6.90
CA SER A 77 5.59 -2.16 -5.58
C SER A 77 5.74 -3.15 -4.43
N ARG A 78 5.59 -4.45 -4.69
CA ARG A 78 5.94 -5.50 -3.70
C ARG A 78 7.43 -5.54 -3.41
N VAL A 79 8.28 -5.29 -4.41
CA VAL A 79 9.73 -5.18 -4.21
C VAL A 79 10.04 -3.96 -3.34
N LEU A 80 9.41 -2.83 -3.62
CA LEU A 80 9.57 -1.61 -2.84
C LEU A 80 9.17 -1.83 -1.37
N LEU A 81 8.02 -2.47 -1.13
CA LEU A 81 7.56 -2.81 0.22
C LEU A 81 8.56 -3.70 0.96
N ARG A 82 9.09 -4.75 0.31
CA ARG A 82 10.10 -5.63 0.94
C ARG A 82 11.38 -4.87 1.30
N VAL A 83 11.86 -3.99 0.43
CA VAL A 83 13.03 -3.13 0.72
C VAL A 83 12.76 -2.17 1.87
N ALA A 84 11.57 -1.58 1.95
CA ALA A 84 11.17 -0.76 3.09
C ALA A 84 11.15 -1.59 4.39
N MET A 85 10.61 -2.81 4.35
CA MET A 85 10.59 -3.72 5.49
C MET A 85 11.97 -4.14 5.97
N GLU A 86 12.97 -4.28 5.09
CA GLU A 86 14.36 -4.49 5.50
C GLU A 86 14.86 -3.33 6.40
N LYS A 87 14.51 -2.08 6.05
CA LYS A 87 14.87 -0.90 6.87
C LYS A 87 14.11 -0.89 8.21
N VAL A 88 12.82 -1.23 8.19
CA VAL A 88 11.98 -1.33 9.40
C VAL A 88 12.54 -2.39 10.35
N HIS A 89 12.91 -3.58 9.84
CA HIS A 89 13.54 -4.64 10.61
C HIS A 89 14.91 -4.21 11.16
N ALA A 90 15.75 -3.56 10.35
CA ALA A 90 17.04 -3.04 10.79
C ALA A 90 16.92 -1.99 11.91
N ALA A 91 15.80 -1.25 11.97
CA ALA A 91 15.49 -0.31 13.04
C ALA A 91 14.93 -0.99 14.33
N GLY A 92 14.81 -2.33 14.34
CA GLY A 92 14.36 -3.13 15.47
C GLY A 92 12.84 -3.12 15.65
N TRP A 93 12.08 -3.04 14.56
CA TRP A 93 10.62 -3.10 14.57
C TRP A 93 10.12 -4.27 13.74
N ARG A 94 8.96 -4.80 14.10
CA ARG A 94 8.19 -5.79 13.33
C ARG A 94 6.76 -5.30 13.18
N VAL A 95 6.08 -5.71 12.12
CA VAL A 95 4.65 -5.43 11.96
C VAL A 95 3.85 -6.34 12.89
N GLY A 96 2.93 -5.75 13.65
CA GLY A 96 1.91 -6.47 14.41
C GLY A 96 0.67 -6.72 13.55
N ASN A 97 0.09 -5.66 12.98
CA ASN A 97 -1.01 -5.76 12.02
C ASN A 97 -1.06 -4.53 11.09
N VAL A 98 -1.78 -4.69 9.98
CA VAL A 98 -2.15 -3.59 9.08
C VAL A 98 -3.63 -3.63 8.76
N ASP A 99 -4.26 -2.46 8.69
CA ASP A 99 -5.64 -2.30 8.25
C ASP A 99 -5.71 -1.25 7.14
N CYS A 100 -6.34 -1.60 6.03
CA CYS A 100 -6.33 -0.80 4.81
C CYS A 100 -7.74 -0.53 4.29
N THR A 101 -7.94 0.63 3.66
CA THR A 101 -9.17 1.00 2.97
C THR A 101 -8.84 1.45 1.56
N ILE A 102 -9.40 0.76 0.56
CA ILE A 102 -9.37 1.17 -0.85
C ILE A 102 -10.66 1.92 -1.16
N ILE A 103 -10.52 3.15 -1.63
CA ILE A 103 -11.60 4.07 -1.92
C ILE A 103 -11.70 4.24 -3.44
N CYS A 104 -12.70 3.62 -4.05
CA CYS A 104 -12.94 3.65 -5.50
C CYS A 104 -14.42 3.47 -5.83
N GLN A 105 -14.90 4.10 -6.91
CA GLN A 105 -16.26 3.85 -7.40
C GLN A 105 -16.42 2.49 -8.08
N ALA A 106 -15.37 2.02 -8.73
CA ALA A 106 -15.25 0.72 -9.40
C ALA A 106 -13.74 0.41 -9.60
N PRO A 107 -13.35 -0.87 -9.76
CA PRO A 107 -14.15 -2.09 -9.69
C PRO A 107 -14.49 -2.51 -8.24
N ARG A 108 -15.19 -3.65 -8.08
CA ARG A 108 -15.45 -4.23 -6.75
C ARG A 108 -14.15 -4.84 -6.20
N ILE A 109 -13.72 -4.38 -5.03
CA ILE A 109 -12.45 -4.82 -4.41
C ILE A 109 -12.57 -6.17 -3.70
N LEU A 110 -13.68 -6.44 -3.00
CA LEU A 110 -13.82 -7.62 -2.14
C LEU A 110 -13.50 -8.98 -2.79
N PRO A 111 -13.86 -9.25 -4.07
CA PRO A 111 -13.47 -10.50 -4.73
C PRO A 111 -11.96 -10.73 -4.84
N HIS A 112 -11.16 -9.66 -4.79
CA HIS A 112 -9.70 -9.69 -4.94
C HIS A 112 -8.96 -9.58 -3.61
N ALA A 113 -9.65 -9.17 -2.53
CA ALA A 113 -9.07 -8.92 -1.22
C ALA A 113 -8.31 -10.14 -0.64
N PRO A 114 -8.76 -11.41 -0.77
CA PRO A 114 -7.99 -12.54 -0.25
C PRO A 114 -6.59 -12.69 -0.86
N ALA A 115 -6.46 -12.41 -2.17
CA ALA A 115 -5.16 -12.47 -2.85
C ALA A 115 -4.25 -11.30 -2.43
N MET A 116 -4.83 -10.11 -2.27
CA MET A 116 -4.09 -8.94 -1.74
C MET A 116 -3.59 -9.21 -0.32
N VAL A 117 -4.46 -9.76 0.56
CA VAL A 117 -4.10 -10.15 1.93
C VAL A 117 -2.92 -11.13 1.92
N ALA A 118 -2.97 -12.17 1.08
CA ALA A 118 -1.89 -13.15 0.97
C ALA A 118 -0.56 -12.51 0.53
N ASN A 119 -0.59 -11.64 -0.48
CA ASN A 119 0.61 -10.93 -0.96
C ASN A 119 1.22 -10.04 0.13
N ILE A 120 0.38 -9.20 0.76
CA ILE A 120 0.80 -8.25 1.78
C ILE A 120 1.33 -8.99 3.01
N ALA A 121 0.63 -10.02 3.48
CA ALA A 121 1.08 -10.84 4.62
C ALA A 121 2.46 -11.45 4.36
N ALA A 122 2.67 -12.00 3.16
CA ALA A 122 3.96 -12.56 2.77
C ALA A 122 5.07 -11.50 2.71
N ASP A 123 4.79 -10.32 2.14
CA ASP A 123 5.79 -9.25 2.01
C ASP A 123 6.13 -8.58 3.35
N LEU A 124 5.18 -8.52 4.27
CA LEU A 124 5.38 -8.00 5.64
C LEU A 124 5.95 -9.05 6.61
N GLY A 125 5.91 -10.34 6.24
CA GLY A 125 6.35 -11.44 7.10
C GLY A 125 5.44 -11.67 8.32
N ILE A 126 4.12 -11.53 8.15
CA ILE A 126 3.11 -11.71 9.20
C ILE A 126 2.02 -12.69 8.77
N GLU A 127 1.23 -13.16 9.72
CA GLU A 127 0.10 -14.05 9.44
C GLU A 127 -1.00 -13.31 8.63
N PRO A 128 -1.68 -13.97 7.68
CA PRO A 128 -2.78 -13.36 6.93
C PRO A 128 -3.89 -12.75 7.79
N GLY A 129 -4.15 -13.33 8.97
CA GLY A 129 -5.12 -12.80 9.94
C GLY A 129 -4.74 -11.43 10.55
N CYS A 130 -3.51 -10.97 10.35
CA CYS A 130 -3.01 -9.66 10.77
C CYS A 130 -3.11 -8.60 9.66
N VAL A 131 -3.67 -8.94 8.50
CA VAL A 131 -3.88 -8.02 7.37
C VAL A 131 -5.37 -7.91 7.09
N ASN A 132 -5.91 -6.68 7.09
CA ASN A 132 -7.30 -6.44 6.73
C ASN A 132 -7.42 -5.42 5.58
N ILE A 133 -8.33 -5.69 4.64
CA ILE A 133 -8.56 -4.85 3.46
C ILE A 133 -10.06 -4.59 3.32
N LYS A 134 -10.40 -3.31 3.23
CA LYS A 134 -11.77 -2.82 3.07
C LYS A 134 -11.89 -2.12 1.72
N GLY A 135 -12.98 -2.35 1.00
CA GLY A 135 -13.32 -1.60 -0.23
C GLY A 135 -14.50 -0.66 0.01
N LYS A 136 -14.37 0.61 -0.36
CA LYS A 136 -15.41 1.63 -0.18
C LYS A 136 -15.62 2.45 -1.45
N THR A 137 -16.88 2.63 -1.82
CA THR A 137 -17.33 3.71 -2.69
C THR A 137 -17.37 5.03 -1.94
N THR A 138 -17.30 6.15 -2.66
CA THR A 138 -17.56 7.51 -2.15
C THR A 138 -18.96 8.00 -2.51
N GLU A 139 -19.90 7.09 -2.78
CA GLU A 139 -21.29 7.43 -3.17
C GLU A 139 -21.36 8.43 -4.34
N ARG A 140 -20.51 8.25 -5.37
CA ARG A 140 -20.38 9.12 -6.54
C ARG A 140 -19.90 10.55 -6.23
N LEU A 141 -19.40 10.82 -5.04
CA LEU A 141 -18.81 12.10 -4.65
C LEU A 141 -17.31 12.16 -4.94
N GLY A 142 -16.84 13.33 -5.37
CA GLY A 142 -15.41 13.60 -5.58
C GLY A 142 -14.77 12.81 -6.74
N PHE A 143 -13.44 12.89 -6.84
CA PHE A 143 -12.67 12.26 -7.93
C PHE A 143 -12.85 10.73 -7.94
N ALA A 144 -12.83 10.10 -6.76
CA ALA A 144 -13.01 8.66 -6.64
C ALA A 144 -14.41 8.25 -7.09
N GLY A 145 -15.43 9.06 -6.76
CA GLY A 145 -16.84 8.83 -7.13
C GLY A 145 -17.13 9.04 -8.61
N ARG A 146 -16.41 9.96 -9.27
CA ARG A 146 -16.40 10.12 -10.73
C ARG A 146 -15.52 9.08 -11.45
N GLY A 147 -14.79 8.26 -10.70
CA GLY A 147 -13.89 7.25 -11.23
C GLY A 147 -12.62 7.83 -11.86
N GLU A 148 -12.18 9.02 -11.46
CA GLU A 148 -10.97 9.70 -11.98
C GLU A 148 -9.69 9.16 -11.33
N GLY A 149 -9.81 8.48 -10.19
CA GLY A 149 -8.69 7.90 -9.46
C GLY A 149 -9.13 6.95 -8.36
N ILE A 150 -8.16 6.28 -7.76
CA ILE A 150 -8.34 5.42 -6.59
C ILE A 150 -7.47 5.98 -5.48
N ALA A 151 -8.06 6.11 -4.30
CA ALA A 151 -7.36 6.48 -3.08
C ALA A 151 -7.24 5.27 -2.17
N THR A 152 -6.16 5.20 -1.40
CA THR A 152 -5.93 4.13 -0.42
C THR A 152 -5.40 4.70 0.87
N GLU A 153 -5.90 4.18 1.98
CA GLU A 153 -5.45 4.52 3.33
C GLU A 153 -4.96 3.24 4.00
N ALA A 154 -3.89 3.33 4.78
CA ALA A 154 -3.37 2.23 5.58
C ALA A 154 -3.00 2.71 6.98
N VAL A 155 -3.27 1.88 7.99
CA VAL A 155 -2.76 2.05 9.35
C VAL A 155 -1.95 0.82 9.71
N ALA A 156 -0.75 1.02 10.23
CA ALA A 156 0.16 -0.03 10.67
C ALA A 156 0.46 0.10 12.16
N LEU A 157 0.41 -1.02 12.87
CA LEU A 157 0.94 -1.14 14.22
C LEU A 157 2.28 -1.88 14.15
N LEU A 158 3.35 -1.24 14.62
CA LEU A 158 4.64 -1.86 14.82
C LEU A 158 4.83 -2.25 16.28
N VAL A 159 5.47 -3.39 16.49
CA VAL A 159 5.93 -3.90 17.78
C VAL A 159 7.46 -3.89 17.80
N ARG A 160 8.06 -3.66 18.96
CA ARG A 160 9.51 -3.79 19.10
C ARG A 160 9.92 -5.24 18.80
N ALA A 161 10.94 -5.43 17.97
CA ALA A 161 11.56 -6.74 17.81
C ALA A 161 12.22 -7.14 19.14
N GLY A 162 11.83 -8.29 19.67
CA GLY A 162 12.43 -8.89 20.88
C GLY A 162 13.83 -9.42 20.61
#